data_AF-A0A7S3IUB6-F1
#
_entry.id   AF-A0A7S3IUB6-F1
#
_cell.length_a   1.000
_cell.length_b   1.000
_cell.length_c   1.000
_cell.angle_alpha   90.00
_cell.angle_beta   90.00
_cell.angle_gamma   90.00
#
_symmetry.space_group_name_H-M   'P 1'
#
loop_
_entity.id
_entity.type
_entity.pdbx_description
1 polymer ?
#
loop_
_entity_poly.entity_id
_entity_poly.type
_entity_poly.pdbx_seq_one_letter_code
_entity_poly.pdbx_strand_id
1 'polypeptide(L)'
;YFDGATDPYDREALWLSGMGQTDMYKFIGKVNAIRSQEKWWNYPAVERWCDDNFYAFSRNDVLVVLSNVDNASIERTITFSDYAPGTVLVNQLDEADTVTVGDDKSYTVVLPEGLPKIYKPAVNTATFLQE
;
A
#
# COMPACT_ATOMS: atom_id res chain seq x y z
N TYR A 1 14.96 3.14 17.36
CA TYR A 1 14.59 4.19 16.39
C TYR A 1 15.43 5.41 16.66
N PHE A 2 15.67 6.23 15.64
CA PHE A 2 16.22 7.58 15.80
C PHE A 2 15.06 8.57 15.89
N ASP A 3 15.18 9.53 16.80
CA ASP A 3 14.15 10.51 17.16
C ASP A 3 14.74 11.91 17.40
N GLY A 4 15.96 12.15 16.92
CA GLY A 4 16.62 13.43 16.92
C GLY A 4 15.80 14.54 16.28
N ALA A 5 15.61 15.64 17.00
CA ALA A 5 14.70 16.71 16.59
C ALA A 5 15.34 17.72 15.62
N THR A 6 16.39 18.42 16.04
CA THR A 6 17.03 19.50 15.27
C THR A 6 18.54 19.38 15.38
N ASP A 7 19.28 19.96 14.43
CA ASP A 7 20.76 19.97 14.42
C ASP A 7 21.34 20.37 15.79
N PRO A 8 22.24 19.57 16.41
CA PRO A 8 22.90 18.37 15.87
C PRO A 8 22.26 17.03 16.21
N TYR A 9 21.09 17.03 16.83
CA TYR A 9 20.44 15.82 17.33
C TYR A 9 19.90 14.90 16.24
N ASP A 10 19.59 15.39 15.03
CA ASP A 10 19.15 14.63 13.84
C ASP A 10 20.30 13.96 13.05
N ARG A 11 21.51 13.93 13.65
CA ARG A 11 22.74 13.39 13.08
C ARG A 11 23.23 12.16 13.84
N GLU A 12 22.33 11.34 14.38
CA GLU A 12 22.71 10.16 15.16
C GLU A 12 23.52 9.17 14.33
N ALA A 13 24.57 8.63 14.93
CA ALA A 13 25.44 7.69 14.26
C ALA A 13 24.76 6.33 14.05
N LEU A 14 24.57 5.94 12.79
CA LEU A 14 23.86 4.70 12.44
C LEU A 14 24.43 3.45 13.13
N TRP A 15 25.75 3.34 13.30
CA TRP A 15 26.39 2.17 13.94
C TRP A 15 25.96 1.92 15.39
N LEU A 16 25.47 2.94 16.09
CA LEU A 16 24.93 2.80 17.45
C LEU A 16 23.63 1.98 17.47
N SER A 17 22.92 1.89 16.34
CA SER A 17 21.74 1.01 16.20
C SER A 17 22.09 -0.48 16.14
N GLY A 18 23.37 -0.83 16.02
CA GLY A 18 23.81 -2.21 15.78
C GLY A 18 23.41 -2.77 14.42
N MET A 19 22.94 -1.93 13.48
CA MET A 19 22.44 -2.35 12.15
C MET A 19 21.30 -3.37 12.24
N GLY A 20 20.45 -3.24 13.26
CA GLY A 20 19.35 -4.17 13.52
C GLY A 20 18.25 -4.16 12.44
N GLN A 21 17.59 -5.30 12.25
CA GLN A 21 16.43 -5.44 11.38
C GLN A 21 15.13 -5.04 12.10
N THR A 22 14.91 -3.74 12.26
CA THR A 22 13.68 -3.19 12.84
C THR A 22 12.45 -3.47 11.96
N ASP A 23 11.26 -3.26 12.51
CA ASP A 23 10.00 -3.26 11.77
C ASP A 23 10.01 -2.25 10.62
N MET A 24 10.50 -1.02 10.82
CA MET A 24 10.67 -0.06 9.72
C MET A 24 11.68 -0.52 8.65
N TYR A 25 12.78 -1.18 9.05
CA TYR A 25 13.73 -1.76 8.09
C TYR A 25 13.03 -2.78 7.18
N LYS A 26 12.25 -3.70 7.78
CA LYS A 26 11.48 -4.72 7.06
C LYS A 26 10.40 -4.09 6.19
N PHE A 27 9.69 -3.09 6.70
CA PHE A 27 8.66 -2.36 5.97
C PHE A 27 9.23 -1.66 4.73
N ILE A 28 10.30 -0.87 4.88
CA ILE A 28 10.98 -0.20 3.76
C ILE A 28 11.48 -1.23 2.74
N GLY A 29 12.08 -2.33 3.21
CA GLY A 29 12.52 -3.43 2.35
C GLY A 29 11.38 -4.00 1.51
N LYS A 30 10.23 -4.27 2.13
CA LYS A 30 9.04 -4.82 1.48
C LYS A 30 8.43 -3.83 0.47
N VAL A 31 8.28 -2.55 0.83
CA VAL A 31 7.78 -1.51 -0.09
C VAL A 31 8.71 -1.33 -1.28
N ASN A 32 10.04 -1.32 -1.08
CA ASN A 32 11.00 -1.21 -2.17
C ASN A 32 10.99 -2.42 -3.10
N ALA A 33 10.76 -3.63 -2.57
CA ALA A 33 10.61 -4.84 -3.38
C ALA A 33 9.38 -4.72 -4.30
N ILE A 34 8.22 -4.35 -3.74
CA ILE A 34 6.98 -4.13 -4.52
C ILE A 34 7.19 -3.05 -5.59
N ARG A 35 7.71 -1.88 -5.17
CA ARG A 35 8.04 -0.77 -6.07
C ARG A 35 8.91 -1.22 -7.26
N SER A 36 9.93 -2.04 -6.98
CA SER A 36 10.90 -2.49 -7.99
C SER A 36 10.31 -3.52 -8.95
N GLN A 37 9.51 -4.44 -8.42
CA GLN A 37 8.82 -5.46 -9.21
C GLN A 37 7.84 -4.83 -10.20
N GLU A 38 7.04 -3.87 -9.74
CA GLU A 38 5.98 -3.25 -10.55
C GLU A 38 6.50 -2.11 -11.43
N LYS A 39 7.73 -1.63 -11.19
CA LYS A 39 8.31 -0.47 -11.89
C LYS A 39 7.35 0.71 -11.94
N TRP A 40 6.56 0.90 -10.88
CA TRP A 40 5.44 1.84 -10.85
C TRP A 40 5.83 3.32 -11.09
N TRP A 41 7.14 3.64 -11.03
CA TRP A 41 7.70 4.96 -11.33
C TRP A 41 7.60 5.33 -12.81
N ASN A 42 7.39 4.35 -13.69
CA ASN A 42 7.16 4.56 -15.11
C ASN A 42 5.76 5.11 -15.41
N TYR A 43 4.86 5.12 -14.42
CA TYR A 43 3.48 5.51 -14.57
C TYR A 43 3.16 6.76 -13.74
N PRO A 44 2.29 7.65 -14.25
CA PRO A 44 1.82 8.79 -13.46
C PRO A 44 1.04 8.31 -12.25
N ALA A 45 1.07 9.09 -11.17
CA ALA A 45 0.17 8.89 -10.05
C ALA A 45 -1.21 9.44 -10.43
N VAL A 46 -2.25 8.66 -10.17
CA VAL A 46 -3.65 9.04 -10.32
C VAL A 46 -4.28 9.03 -8.93
N GLU A 47 -4.72 10.18 -8.45
CA GLU A 47 -5.49 10.28 -7.21
C GLU A 47 -6.80 9.50 -7.35
N ARG A 48 -7.08 8.63 -6.37
CA ARG A 48 -8.31 7.84 -6.30
C ARG A 48 -9.21 8.30 -5.16
N TRP A 49 -8.62 8.87 -4.11
CA TRP A 49 -9.33 9.45 -2.99
C TRP A 49 -8.45 10.43 -2.22
N CYS A 50 -9.02 11.50 -1.69
CA CYS A 50 -8.35 12.45 -0.81
C CYS A 50 -9.36 13.09 0.15
N ASP A 51 -9.11 12.95 1.46
CA ASP A 51 -9.78 13.72 2.52
C ASP A 51 -8.82 13.99 3.68
N ASP A 52 -9.33 14.57 4.77
CA ASP A 52 -8.55 14.98 5.94
C ASP A 52 -7.68 13.87 6.53
N ASN A 53 -8.12 12.61 6.45
CA ASN A 53 -7.49 11.50 7.16
C ASN A 53 -7.17 10.28 6.30
N PHE A 54 -7.52 10.31 5.01
CA PHE A 54 -7.37 9.18 4.10
C PHE A 54 -6.91 9.67 2.73
N TYR A 55 -5.88 9.01 2.19
CA TYR A 55 -5.38 9.29 0.86
C TYR A 55 -5.13 8.00 0.09
N ALA A 56 -5.63 7.92 -1.14
CA ALA A 56 -5.39 6.81 -2.03
C ALA A 56 -4.99 7.29 -3.42
N PHE A 57 -3.98 6.66 -3.99
CA PHE A 57 -3.56 6.88 -5.37
C PHE A 57 -3.16 5.57 -6.03
N SER A 58 -3.32 5.50 -7.35
CA SER A 58 -2.82 4.38 -8.14
C SER A 58 -1.67 4.80 -9.05
N ARG A 59 -0.74 3.89 -9.30
CA ARG A 59 0.23 3.97 -10.40
C ARG A 59 0.13 2.66 -11.17
N ASN A 60 -0.32 2.72 -12.43
CA ASN A 60 -0.75 1.53 -13.18
C ASN A 60 -1.87 0.79 -12.41
N ASP A 61 -1.70 -0.52 -12.23
CA ASP A 61 -2.57 -1.44 -11.50
C ASP A 61 -2.27 -1.49 -10.00
N VAL A 62 -1.24 -0.80 -9.51
CA VAL A 62 -0.91 -0.76 -8.08
C VAL A 62 -1.68 0.37 -7.41
N LEU A 63 -2.45 0.05 -6.37
CA LEU A 63 -3.14 1.02 -5.52
C LEU A 63 -2.38 1.16 -4.19
N VAL A 64 -2.11 2.39 -3.77
CA VAL A 64 -1.53 2.73 -2.47
C VAL A 64 -2.58 3.46 -1.66
N VAL A 65 -2.75 3.05 -0.40
CA VAL A 65 -3.73 3.60 0.52
C VAL A 65 -3.05 3.96 1.83
N LEU A 66 -3.23 5.20 2.27
CA LEU A 66 -2.54 5.81 3.39
C LEU A 66 -3.55 6.49 4.31
N SER A 67 -3.20 6.60 5.59
CA SER A 67 -3.93 7.42 6.56
C SER A 67 -2.96 8.20 7.45
N ASN A 68 -3.49 9.19 8.16
CA ASN A 68 -2.79 9.91 9.22
C ASN A 68 -3.40 9.61 10.62
N VAL A 69 -4.23 8.57 10.71
CA VAL A 69 -4.88 8.15 11.95
C VAL A 69 -4.00 7.14 12.65
N ASP A 70 -3.84 7.28 13.96
CA ASP A 70 -3.08 6.34 14.79
C ASP A 70 -4.04 5.57 15.72
N ASN A 71 -3.81 4.27 15.88
CA ASN A 71 -4.58 3.36 16.76
C ASN A 71 -6.11 3.34 16.55
N ALA A 72 -6.61 3.77 15.39
CA ALA A 72 -8.03 3.66 15.04
C ALA A 72 -8.21 3.17 13.60
N SER A 73 -9.30 2.43 13.38
CA SER A 73 -9.64 1.94 12.05
C SER A 73 -10.35 3.01 11.22
N ILE A 74 -9.96 3.13 9.96
CA ILE A 74 -10.60 4.01 8.99
C ILE A 74 -10.94 3.24 7.73
N GLU A 75 -12.10 3.52 7.14
CA GLU A 75 -12.54 2.88 5.90
C GLU A 75 -13.03 3.90 4.87
N ARG A 76 -12.85 3.58 3.59
CA ARG A 76 -13.43 4.34 2.46
C ARG A 76 -13.86 3.41 1.35
N THR A 77 -15.00 3.73 0.75
CA THR A 77 -15.43 3.15 -0.52
C THR A 77 -14.94 4.01 -1.66
N ILE A 78 -13.96 3.51 -2.40
CA ILE A 78 -13.42 4.16 -3.59
C ILE A 78 -14.33 3.82 -4.75
N THR A 79 -14.97 4.83 -5.35
CA THR A 79 -15.92 4.65 -6.48
C THR A 79 -15.30 4.99 -7.83
N PHE A 80 -14.12 5.63 -7.85
CA PHE A 80 -13.40 5.97 -9.07
C PHE A 80 -12.22 5.02 -9.26
N SER A 81 -12.37 4.01 -10.12
CA SER A 81 -11.29 3.08 -10.43
C SER A 81 -11.34 2.54 -11.86
N ASP A 82 -10.17 2.13 -12.35
CA ASP A 82 -10.01 1.50 -13.66
C ASP A 82 -10.00 -0.04 -13.59
N TYR A 83 -10.18 -0.61 -12.39
CA TYR A 83 -10.26 -2.06 -12.22
C TYR A 83 -11.58 -2.59 -12.81
N ALA A 84 -11.51 -3.78 -13.41
CA ALA A 84 -12.71 -4.44 -13.92
C ALA A 84 -13.56 -4.99 -12.74
N PRO A 85 -14.89 -5.00 -12.87
CA PRO A 85 -15.76 -5.72 -11.93
C PRO A 85 -15.30 -7.17 -11.71
N GLY A 86 -15.37 -7.63 -10.45
CA GLY A 86 -14.91 -8.96 -10.04
C GLY A 86 -13.39 -9.09 -9.88
N THR A 87 -12.59 -8.05 -10.18
CA THR A 87 -11.16 -8.08 -9.90
C THR A 87 -10.93 -8.20 -8.39
N VAL A 88 -10.13 -9.19 -7.98
CA VAL A 88 -9.66 -9.33 -6.60
C VAL A 88 -8.37 -8.54 -6.46
N LEU A 89 -8.35 -7.57 -5.55
CA LEU A 89 -7.18 -6.82 -5.14
C LEU A 89 -6.58 -7.47 -3.90
N VAL A 90 -5.29 -7.78 -3.93
CA VAL A 90 -4.54 -8.43 -2.85
C VAL A 90 -3.57 -7.43 -2.23
N ASN A 91 -3.67 -7.23 -0.91
CA ASN A 91 -2.73 -6.39 -0.18
C ASN A 91 -1.35 -7.06 -0.15
N GLN A 92 -0.36 -6.40 -0.71
CA GLN A 92 1.01 -6.88 -0.80
C GLN A 92 1.72 -6.82 0.56
N LEU A 93 1.22 -6.03 1.52
CA LEU A 93 1.74 -5.96 2.88
C LEU A 93 1.21 -7.09 3.78
N ASP A 94 0.02 -7.61 3.49
CA ASP A 94 -0.62 -8.77 4.12
C ASP A 94 -1.50 -9.50 3.09
N GLU A 95 -1.05 -10.64 2.58
CA GLU A 95 -1.73 -11.33 1.47
C GLU A 95 -3.09 -11.95 1.86
N ALA A 96 -3.39 -12.06 3.17
CA ALA A 96 -4.70 -12.49 3.64
C ALA A 96 -5.79 -11.41 3.45
N ASP A 97 -5.38 -10.16 3.32
CA ASP A 97 -6.26 -9.02 3.14
C ASP A 97 -6.53 -8.77 1.65
N THR A 98 -7.78 -9.03 1.26
CA THR A 98 -8.24 -8.93 -0.13
C THR A 98 -9.52 -8.12 -0.22
N VAL A 99 -9.70 -7.46 -1.35
CA VAL A 99 -10.89 -6.66 -1.65
C VAL A 99 -11.36 -6.97 -3.06
N THR A 100 -12.65 -7.21 -3.25
CA THR A 100 -13.23 -7.47 -4.58
C THR A 100 -13.90 -6.21 -5.12
N VAL A 101 -13.61 -5.90 -6.37
CA VAL A 101 -14.22 -4.78 -7.09
C VAL A 101 -15.66 -5.14 -7.46
N GLY A 102 -16.62 -4.30 -7.04
CA GLY A 102 -18.04 -4.48 -7.33
C GLY A 102 -18.40 -4.21 -8.79
N ASP A 103 -19.66 -4.50 -9.14
CA ASP A 103 -20.20 -4.31 -10.50
C ASP A 103 -20.17 -2.84 -10.96
N ASP A 104 -20.29 -1.92 -10.01
CA ASP A 104 -20.20 -0.47 -10.23
C ASP A 104 -18.75 0.06 -10.23
N LYS A 105 -17.76 -0.84 -10.21
CA LYS A 105 -16.31 -0.55 -10.09
C LYS A 105 -15.90 0.08 -8.77
N SER A 106 -16.78 0.06 -7.76
CA SER A 106 -16.44 0.49 -6.41
C SER A 106 -15.80 -0.63 -5.60
N TYR A 107 -15.05 -0.26 -4.56
CA TYR A 107 -14.55 -1.20 -3.57
C TYR A 107 -14.26 -0.49 -2.25
N THR A 108 -14.42 -1.20 -1.14
CA THR A 108 -14.17 -0.67 0.20
C THR A 108 -12.81 -1.13 0.70
N VAL A 109 -11.99 -0.18 1.12
CA VAL A 109 -10.71 -0.43 1.78
C VAL A 109 -10.83 -0.03 3.24
N VAL A 110 -10.41 -0.92 4.13
CA VAL A 110 -10.33 -0.69 5.57
C VAL A 110 -8.85 -0.64 5.96
N LEU A 111 -8.41 0.35 6.75
CA LEU A 111 -7.06 0.43 7.31
C LEU A 111 -7.18 0.21 8.83
N PRO A 112 -6.99 -1.02 9.32
CA PRO A 112 -6.95 -1.30 10.75
C PRO A 112 -5.76 -0.57 11.37
N GLU A 113 -5.98 0.07 12.52
CA GLU A 113 -4.93 0.83 13.24
C GLU A 113 -4.25 1.91 12.37
N GLY A 114 -4.93 2.38 11.31
CA GLY A 114 -4.40 3.36 10.37
C GLY A 114 -3.26 2.86 9.48
N LEU A 115 -2.94 1.56 9.51
CA LEU A 115 -1.79 1.00 8.80
C LEU A 115 -1.95 1.13 7.28
N PRO A 116 -0.87 1.44 6.54
CA PRO A 116 -0.92 1.61 5.10
C PRO A 116 -1.18 0.27 4.40
N LYS A 117 -1.74 0.35 3.19
CA LYS A 117 -1.97 -0.82 2.33
C LYS A 117 -1.48 -0.57 0.92
N ILE A 118 -0.99 -1.62 0.27
CA ILE A 118 -0.59 -1.59 -1.14
C ILE A 118 -1.28 -2.74 -1.83
N TYR A 119 -2.25 -2.47 -2.69
CA TYR A 119 -3.00 -3.48 -3.40
C TYR A 119 -2.51 -3.67 -4.83
N LYS A 120 -2.63 -4.90 -5.31
CA LYS A 120 -2.48 -5.27 -6.73
C LYS A 120 -3.58 -6.25 -7.13
N PRO A 121 -4.03 -6.27 -8.39
CA PRO A 121 -4.85 -7.36 -8.90
C PRO A 121 -4.19 -8.71 -8.65
N ALA A 122 -4.98 -9.68 -8.19
CA ALA A 122 -4.58 -11.07 -8.18
C ALA A 122 -4.20 -11.47 -9.61
N VAL A 123 -3.08 -12.17 -9.77
CA VAL A 123 -2.76 -12.79 -11.04
C VAL A 123 -3.86 -13.82 -11.30
N ASN A 124 -4.64 -13.65 -12.38
CA ASN A 124 -5.58 -14.67 -12.82
C ASN A 124 -4.78 -15.92 -13.22
N THR A 125 -4.54 -16.83 -12.28
CA THR A 125 -4.04 -18.19 -12.55
C THR A 125 -5.18 -19.07 -13.02
N ALA A 126 -5.96 -18.60 -14.01
CA ALA A 126 -6.76 -19.49 -14.82
C ALA A 126 -5.77 -20.27 -15.71
N THR A 127 -5.27 -21.37 -15.16
CA THR A 127 -4.56 -22.41 -15.89
C THR A 127 -5.42 -22.77 -17.11
N PHE A 128 -5.00 -22.31 -18.29
CA PHE A 128 -5.51 -22.88 -19.53
C PHE A 128 -5.04 -24.34 -19.54
N LEU A 129 -5.89 -25.25 -19.09
CA LEU A 129 -5.81 -26.63 -19.54
C LEU A 129 -5.99 -26.55 -21.05
N GLN A 130 -4.90 -26.76 -21.77
CA GLN A 130 -4.94 -27.00 -23.20
C GLN A 130 -5.69 -28.33 -23.40
N GLU A 131 -6.89 -28.26 -23.96
CA GLU A 131 -7.48 -29.36 -24.73
C GLU A 131 -7.04 -29.24 -26.19
#